data_AF-A0A6B3NE35-F1
#
_entry.id   AF-A0A6B3NE35-F1
#
_cell.length_a   1.000
_cell.length_b   1.000
_cell.length_c   1.000
_cell.angle_alpha   90.00
_cell.angle_beta   90.00
_cell.angle_gamma   90.00
#
_symmetry.space_group_name_H-M   'P 1'
#
loop_
_entity.id
_entity.type
_entity.pdbx_description
1 polymer ?
#
loop_
_entity_poly.entity_id
_entity_poly.type
_entity_poly.pdbx_seq_one_letter_code
_entity_poly.pdbx_strand_id
1 'polypeptide(L)'
;MNRLLYEKSVSHQGHLIIPFVFGIVDSRSIYSYKLLSELGHKGRFHKSENPTGICSNRMDIIVDIAKEFLDENSDVVNITNYFRWRYTYRNHLIIISEETGKYFYDHYKPDSLNNIAAPKIFESEDACLNWIKQGLDGSNTSDMSILN
;
A
#
# COMPACT_ATOMS: atom_id res chain seq x y z
N MET A 1 -12.24 7.92 -9.55
CA MET A 1 -12.07 6.46 -9.45
C MET A 1 -10.57 6.19 -9.36
N ASN A 2 -9.96 6.57 -8.23
CA ASN A 2 -8.49 6.76 -8.14
C ASN A 2 -7.89 6.00 -6.93
N ARG A 3 -8.61 4.98 -6.43
CA ARG A 3 -8.23 4.29 -5.20
C ARG A 3 -7.30 3.11 -5.48
N LEU A 4 -6.26 2.99 -4.68
CA LEU A 4 -5.40 1.83 -4.55
C LEU A 4 -6.11 0.76 -3.72
N LEU A 5 -6.18 -0.47 -4.24
CA LEU A 5 -6.91 -1.58 -3.62
C LEU A 5 -6.00 -2.32 -2.64
N TYR A 6 -5.64 -1.65 -1.54
CA TYR A 6 -4.72 -2.21 -0.55
C TYR A 6 -5.17 -3.53 0.05
N GLU A 7 -6.48 -3.74 0.20
CA GLU A 7 -7.04 -5.00 0.67
C GLU A 7 -6.85 -6.18 -0.31
N LYS A 8 -6.43 -5.88 -1.54
CA LYS A 8 -6.09 -6.86 -2.59
C LYS A 8 -4.58 -6.95 -2.84
N SER A 9 -3.77 -6.29 -2.02
CA SER A 9 -2.31 -6.24 -2.21
C SER A 9 -1.63 -7.56 -1.84
N VAL A 10 -0.57 -7.88 -2.60
CA VAL A 10 0.22 -9.10 -2.46
C VAL A 10 1.69 -8.75 -2.29
N SER A 11 2.35 -9.34 -1.30
CA SER A 11 3.80 -9.20 -1.13
C SER A 11 4.53 -10.24 -1.98
N HIS A 12 5.55 -9.83 -2.72
CA HIS A 12 6.39 -10.70 -3.56
C HIS A 12 7.77 -10.07 -3.74
N GLN A 13 8.86 -10.84 -3.59
CA GLN A 13 10.25 -10.38 -3.81
C GLN A 13 10.59 -9.03 -3.14
N GLY A 14 10.19 -8.82 -1.88
CA GLY A 14 10.43 -7.56 -1.16
C GLY A 14 9.64 -6.35 -1.66
N HIS A 15 8.58 -6.59 -2.43
CA HIS A 15 7.68 -5.57 -2.94
C HIS A 15 6.23 -5.86 -2.55
N LEU A 16 5.45 -4.82 -2.31
CA LEU A 16 3.99 -4.90 -2.26
C LEU A 16 3.41 -4.52 -3.62
N ILE A 17 2.76 -5.49 -4.25
CA ILE A 17 1.97 -5.32 -5.48
C ILE A 17 0.60 -4.78 -5.07
N ILE A 18 0.23 -3.61 -5.57
CA ILE A 18 -0.97 -2.88 -5.16
C ILE A 18 -1.85 -2.67 -6.39
N PRO A 19 -2.89 -3.49 -6.59
CA PRO A 19 -3.82 -3.33 -7.70
C PRO A 19 -4.61 -2.03 -7.62
N PHE A 20 -5.01 -1.50 -8.77
CA PHE A 20 -5.99 -0.41 -8.87
C PHE A 20 -6.79 -0.51 -10.17
N VAL A 21 -7.93 0.18 -10.22
CA VAL A 21 -8.73 0.29 -11.44
C VAL A 21 -8.16 1.43 -12.28
N PHE A 22 -7.58 1.09 -13.43
CA PHE A 22 -7.05 2.03 -14.40
C PHE A 22 -8.16 2.73 -15.19
N GLY A 23 -9.21 2.00 -15.55
CA GLY A 23 -10.36 2.53 -16.29
C GLY A 23 -11.52 1.55 -16.36
N ILE A 24 -12.60 1.94 -17.03
CA ILE A 24 -13.74 1.08 -17.33
C ILE A 24 -13.98 1.12 -18.83
N VAL A 25 -14.09 -0.06 -19.45
CA VAL A 25 -14.43 -0.24 -20.88
C VAL A 25 -15.58 -1.23 -20.96
N ASP A 26 -16.66 -0.89 -21.67
CA ASP A 26 -17.86 -1.74 -21.80
C ASP A 26 -18.38 -2.26 -20.46
N SER A 27 -18.45 -1.38 -19.44
CA SER A 27 -18.85 -1.70 -18.06
C SER A 27 -17.95 -2.71 -17.33
N ARG A 28 -16.76 -3.00 -17.86
CA ARG A 28 -15.75 -3.85 -17.23
C ARG A 28 -14.58 -3.01 -16.72
N SER A 29 -14.20 -3.23 -15.47
CA SER A 29 -12.98 -2.64 -14.91
C SER A 29 -11.75 -3.17 -15.63
N ILE A 30 -10.83 -2.27 -15.97
CA ILE A 30 -9.48 -2.54 -16.41
C ILE A 30 -8.56 -2.28 -15.22
N TYR A 31 -7.79 -3.27 -14.82
CA TYR A 31 -6.87 -3.22 -13.70
C TYR A 31 -5.43 -2.98 -14.17
N SER A 32 -4.69 -2.31 -13.30
CA SER A 32 -3.25 -2.10 -13.36
C SER A 32 -2.70 -2.23 -11.93
N TYR A 33 -1.41 -2.01 -11.73
CA TYR A 33 -0.77 -2.14 -10.42
C TYR A 33 0.29 -1.07 -10.16
N LYS A 34 0.53 -0.79 -8.87
CA LYS A 34 1.71 -0.08 -8.39
C LYS A 34 2.58 -1.01 -7.56
N LEU A 35 3.86 -0.69 -7.48
CA LEU A 35 4.81 -1.38 -6.62
C LEU A 35 5.23 -0.47 -5.47
N LEU A 36 5.33 -1.02 -4.27
CA LEU A 36 5.97 -0.38 -3.12
C LEU A 36 7.12 -1.29 -2.69
N SER A 37 8.35 -0.81 -2.76
CA SER A 37 9.55 -1.59 -2.36
C SER A 37 9.85 -1.40 -0.87
N GLU A 38 10.27 -2.47 -0.20
CA GLU A 38 10.75 -2.43 1.19
C GLU A 38 12.05 -1.63 1.35
N LEU A 39 12.81 -1.43 0.25
CA LEU A 39 14.00 -0.58 0.24
C LEU A 39 13.68 0.92 0.27
N GLY A 40 12.40 1.30 0.28
CA GLY A 40 11.98 2.69 0.24
C GLY A 40 12.48 3.39 -1.01
N HIS A 41 12.81 4.69 -0.89
CA HIS A 41 13.35 5.49 -1.99
C HIS A 41 14.66 4.96 -2.62
N LYS A 42 15.33 3.99 -1.99
CA LYS A 42 16.53 3.35 -2.54
C LYS A 42 16.19 2.22 -3.52
N GLY A 43 14.96 1.70 -3.47
CA GLY A 43 14.50 0.64 -4.36
C GLY A 43 14.10 1.17 -5.72
N ARG A 44 14.57 0.53 -6.78
CA ARG A 44 14.33 0.88 -8.19
C ARG A 44 12.84 0.97 -8.54
N PHE A 45 12.02 0.12 -7.93
CA PHE A 45 10.58 0.07 -8.20
C PHE A 45 9.72 0.64 -7.07
N HIS A 46 10.30 1.43 -6.16
CA HIS A 46 9.51 2.06 -5.11
C HIS A 46 8.56 3.11 -5.69
N LYS A 47 7.26 2.91 -5.47
CA LYS A 47 6.13 3.72 -5.98
C LYS A 47 6.01 3.72 -7.51
N SER A 48 6.63 2.77 -8.21
CA SER A 48 6.48 2.67 -9.66
C SER A 48 5.06 2.24 -10.02
N GLU A 49 4.56 2.78 -11.12
CA GLU A 49 3.28 2.39 -11.70
C GLU A 49 3.54 1.49 -12.90
N ASN A 50 3.01 0.27 -12.83
CA ASN A 50 3.01 -0.75 -13.88
C ASN A 50 4.23 -0.72 -14.82
N PRO A 51 5.42 -1.15 -14.37
CA PRO A 51 6.63 -1.15 -15.19
C PRO A 51 6.52 -1.95 -16.50
N THR A 52 5.59 -2.92 -16.57
CA THR A 52 5.37 -3.72 -17.80
C THR A 52 4.47 -3.01 -18.81
N GLY A 53 3.68 -2.03 -18.38
CA GLY A 53 2.64 -1.37 -19.18
C GLY A 53 1.42 -2.24 -19.49
N ILE A 54 1.35 -3.49 -18.98
CA ILE A 54 0.27 -4.42 -19.31
C ILE A 54 -0.90 -4.23 -18.33
N CYS A 55 -2.10 -4.08 -18.87
CA CYS A 55 -3.35 -4.01 -18.11
C CYS A 55 -4.23 -5.22 -18.41
N SER A 56 -5.15 -5.56 -17.51
CA SER A 56 -6.09 -6.66 -17.72
C SER A 56 -7.44 -6.37 -17.09
N ASN A 57 -8.52 -6.92 -17.63
CA ASN A 57 -9.83 -6.88 -16.99
C ASN A 57 -9.96 -7.88 -15.83
N ARG A 58 -8.89 -8.60 -15.52
CA ARG A 58 -8.77 -9.59 -14.45
C ARG A 58 -7.67 -9.20 -13.47
N MET A 59 -8.02 -9.12 -12.19
CA MET A 59 -7.10 -8.69 -11.14
C MET A 59 -6.04 -9.73 -10.78
N ASP A 60 -6.37 -11.01 -10.85
CA ASP A 60 -5.41 -12.10 -10.65
C ASP A 60 -4.31 -12.05 -11.72
N ILE A 61 -4.69 -11.80 -12.98
CA ILE A 61 -3.73 -11.70 -14.10
C ILE A 61 -2.74 -10.54 -13.92
N ILE A 62 -3.16 -9.35 -13.48
CA ILE A 62 -2.20 -8.25 -13.24
C ILE A 62 -1.26 -8.54 -12.07
N VAL A 63 -1.70 -9.34 -11.10
CA VAL A 63 -0.83 -9.74 -9.97
C VAL A 63 0.22 -10.74 -10.46
N ASP A 64 -0.18 -11.70 -11.29
CA ASP A 64 0.76 -12.70 -11.84
C ASP A 64 1.79 -12.02 -12.76
N ILE A 65 1.37 -11.10 -13.63
CA ILE A 65 2.29 -10.28 -14.45
C ILE A 65 3.28 -9.50 -13.58
N ALA A 66 2.81 -8.89 -12.49
CA ALA A 66 3.67 -8.14 -11.59
C ALA A 66 4.67 -9.06 -10.87
N LYS A 67 4.28 -10.29 -10.52
CA LYS A 67 5.18 -11.28 -9.92
C LYS A 67 6.25 -11.74 -10.89
N GLU A 68 5.87 -12.11 -12.11
CA GLU A 68 6.80 -12.51 -13.18
C GLU A 68 7.83 -11.40 -13.44
N PHE A 69 7.37 -10.15 -13.56
CA PHE A 69 8.26 -9.00 -13.69
C PHE A 69 9.27 -8.90 -12.54
N LEU A 70 8.81 -9.05 -11.29
CA LEU A 70 9.66 -8.95 -10.11
C LEU A 70 10.62 -10.13 -9.98
N ASP A 71 10.24 -11.33 -10.38
CA ASP A 71 11.12 -12.50 -10.36
C ASP A 71 12.36 -12.30 -11.25
N GLU A 72 12.23 -11.55 -12.34
CA GLU A 72 13.33 -11.25 -13.25
C GLU A 72 14.08 -9.94 -12.92
N ASN A 73 13.42 -8.98 -12.26
CA ASN A 73 13.94 -7.61 -12.17
C ASN A 73 14.17 -7.11 -10.75
N SER A 74 13.68 -7.78 -9.71
CA SER A 74 13.76 -7.29 -8.33
C SER A 74 15.20 -6.94 -7.93
N ASP A 75 15.35 -5.75 -7.34
CA ASP A 75 16.59 -5.25 -6.77
C ASP A 75 16.73 -5.59 -5.27
N VAL A 76 15.74 -6.29 -4.70
CA VAL A 76 15.76 -6.73 -3.31
C VAL A 76 16.47 -8.07 -3.20
N VAL A 77 17.69 -8.05 -2.68
CA VAL A 77 18.49 -9.28 -2.47
C VAL A 77 18.15 -9.97 -1.16
N ASN A 78 17.97 -9.18 -0.08
CA ASN A 78 17.67 -9.69 1.26
C ASN A 78 16.22 -9.40 1.60
N ILE A 79 15.33 -10.30 1.20
CA ILE A 79 13.89 -10.16 1.44
C ILE A 79 13.63 -10.18 2.94
N THR A 80 13.06 -9.09 3.45
CA THR A 80 12.57 -9.01 4.81
C THR A 80 11.06 -9.31 4.84
N ASN A 81 10.53 -9.50 6.04
CA ASN A 81 9.09 -9.63 6.24
C ASN A 81 8.40 -8.26 6.39
N TYR A 82 8.91 -7.21 5.74
CA TYR A 82 8.45 -5.83 5.95
C TYR A 82 6.95 -5.64 5.73
N PHE A 83 6.37 -6.27 4.70
CA PHE A 83 4.93 -6.19 4.41
C PHE A 83 4.07 -7.23 5.13
N ARG A 84 4.65 -7.97 6.10
CA ARG A 84 3.94 -9.01 6.85
C ARG A 84 2.82 -8.41 7.69
N TRP A 85 3.10 -7.35 8.42
CA TRP A 85 2.13 -6.65 9.28
C TRP A 85 1.54 -5.45 8.56
N ARG A 86 0.85 -5.74 7.46
CA ARG A 86 0.08 -4.73 6.71
C ARG A 86 -1.40 -4.82 7.05
N TYR A 87 -2.03 -3.67 7.21
CA TYR A 87 -3.43 -3.52 7.57
C TYR A 87 -4.10 -2.55 6.59
N THR A 88 -5.38 -2.78 6.33
CA THR A 88 -6.23 -1.83 5.62
C THR A 88 -7.31 -1.32 6.57
N TYR A 89 -7.42 0.01 6.72
CA TYR A 89 -8.48 0.63 7.53
C TYR A 89 -9.00 1.89 6.83
N ARG A 90 -10.32 1.99 6.62
CA ARG A 90 -10.95 3.08 5.85
C ARG A 90 -10.25 3.34 4.50
N ASN A 91 -9.83 2.27 3.84
CA ASN A 91 -9.06 2.29 2.59
C ASN A 91 -7.64 2.86 2.67
N HIS A 92 -7.11 3.18 3.85
CA HIS A 92 -5.70 3.49 4.05
C HIS A 92 -4.89 2.21 4.20
N LEU A 93 -3.64 2.22 3.76
CA LEU A 93 -2.66 1.17 4.06
C LEU A 93 -1.85 1.61 5.28
N ILE A 94 -1.76 0.71 6.25
CA ILE A 94 -0.85 0.82 7.39
C ILE A 94 0.12 -0.35 7.30
N ILE A 95 1.41 -0.10 7.38
CA ILE A 95 2.43 -1.15 7.49
C ILE A 95 3.16 -0.91 8.81
N ILE A 96 3.19 -1.91 9.67
CA ILE A 96 3.90 -1.85 10.96
C ILE A 96 5.20 -2.62 10.82
N SER A 97 6.28 -2.03 11.32
CA SER A 97 7.57 -2.70 11.50
C SER A 97 7.96 -2.67 12.97
N GLU A 98 8.68 -3.70 13.41
CA GLU A 98 9.25 -3.78 14.76
C GLU A 98 10.77 -3.77 14.66
N GLU A 99 11.39 -2.92 15.45
CA GLU A 99 12.84 -2.85 15.61
C GLU A 99 13.15 -2.72 17.10
N THR A 100 13.84 -3.71 17.69
CA THR A 100 14.33 -3.68 19.09
C THR A 100 13.23 -3.48 20.14
N GLY A 101 12.07 -4.09 19.93
CA GLY A 101 10.89 -3.99 20.77
C GLY A 101 10.07 -2.71 20.57
N LYS A 102 10.46 -1.87 19.60
CA LYS A 102 9.78 -0.62 19.26
C LYS A 102 9.04 -0.77 17.94
N TYR A 103 7.84 -0.21 17.89
CA TYR A 103 6.95 -0.31 16.74
C TYR A 103 6.91 1.02 16.00
N PHE A 104 7.18 0.94 14.70
CA PHE A 104 7.09 2.02 13.74
C PHE A 104 5.97 1.71 12.75
N TYR A 105 5.55 2.72 11.99
CA TYR A 105 4.54 2.52 10.98
C TYR A 105 4.75 3.43 9.79
N ASP A 106 4.37 2.90 8.63
CA ASP A 106 4.07 3.66 7.45
C ASP A 106 2.55 3.81 7.32
N HIS A 107 2.12 4.95 6.78
CA HIS A 107 0.71 5.25 6.56
C HIS A 107 0.53 5.85 5.17
N TYR A 108 -0.30 5.22 4.34
CA TYR A 108 -0.59 5.66 2.98
C TYR A 108 -2.08 5.96 2.80
N LYS A 109 -2.38 7.08 2.14
CA LYS A 109 -3.76 7.48 1.81
C LYS A 109 -4.35 6.61 0.69
N PRO A 110 -5.69 6.48 0.58
CA PRO A 110 -6.32 5.59 -0.39
C PRO A 110 -5.94 5.83 -1.86
N ASP A 111 -5.44 7.02 -2.20
CA ASP A 111 -5.16 7.48 -3.56
C ASP A 111 -3.67 7.74 -3.83
N SER A 112 -2.78 7.55 -2.85
CA SER A 112 -1.36 7.88 -3.02
C SER A 112 -0.43 6.97 -2.23
N LEU A 113 0.75 6.70 -2.80
CA LEU A 113 1.85 6.03 -2.10
C LEU A 113 2.78 7.03 -1.41
N ASN A 114 2.27 8.18 -0.95
CA ASN A 114 3.04 9.07 -0.10
C ASN A 114 2.88 8.65 1.36
N ASN A 115 3.99 8.37 2.04
CA ASN A 115 3.95 8.03 3.46
C ASN A 115 3.65 9.31 4.25
N ILE A 116 2.56 9.29 5.02
CA ILE A 116 2.09 10.40 5.85
C ILE A 116 2.20 10.09 7.34
N ALA A 117 2.94 9.05 7.71
CA ALA A 117 3.17 8.69 9.11
C ALA A 117 3.77 9.87 9.88
N ALA A 118 3.15 10.20 11.01
CA ALA A 118 3.74 11.10 11.99
C ALA A 118 4.90 10.40 12.70
N PRO A 119 5.98 11.13 13.08
CA PRO A 119 7.13 10.57 13.76
C PRO A 119 6.78 10.15 15.18
N LYS A 120 6.24 8.94 15.34
CA LYS A 120 5.79 8.38 16.61
C LYS A 120 6.19 6.91 16.72
N ILE A 121 6.71 6.55 17.88
CA ILE A 121 7.17 5.21 18.24
C ILE A 121 6.17 4.63 19.25
N PHE A 122 5.88 3.34 19.13
CA PHE A 122 4.95 2.63 20.01
C PHE A 122 5.63 1.45 20.71
N GLU A 123 5.08 1.05 21.85
CA GLU A 123 5.54 -0.11 22.63
C GLU A 123 4.85 -1.41 22.18
N SER A 124 3.79 -1.33 21.37
CA SER A 124 3.09 -2.48 20.82
C SER A 124 2.41 -2.16 19.49
N GLU A 125 2.18 -3.21 18.69
CA GLU A 125 1.37 -3.18 17.47
C GLU A 125 -0.04 -2.62 17.74
N ASP A 126 -0.71 -3.12 18.80
CA ASP A 126 -2.06 -2.69 19.17
C ASP A 126 -2.13 -1.20 19.52
N ALA A 127 -1.14 -0.69 20.27
CA ALA A 127 -1.08 0.72 20.62
C ALA A 127 -0.92 1.60 19.38
N CYS A 128 -0.12 1.14 18.41
CA CYS A 128 0.04 1.80 17.12
C CYS A 128 -1.28 1.82 16.33
N LEU A 129 -1.90 0.66 16.13
CA LEU A 129 -3.15 0.53 15.38
C LEU A 129 -4.29 1.34 15.99
N ASN A 130 -4.45 1.30 17.31
CA ASN A 130 -5.49 2.05 18.00
C ASN A 130 -5.31 3.57 17.84
N TRP A 131 -4.08 4.07 17.94
CA TRP A 131 -3.81 5.48 17.75
C TRP A 131 -4.11 5.94 16.32
N ILE A 132 -3.72 5.15 15.30
CA ILE A 132 -4.01 5.47 13.90
C ILE A 132 -5.52 5.45 13.64
N LYS A 133 -6.24 4.43 14.14
CA LYS A 133 -7.70 4.33 14.02
C LYS A 133 -8.39 5.55 14.63
N GLN A 134 -8.01 5.95 15.84
CA GLN A 134 -8.56 7.15 16.49
C GLN A 134 -8.34 8.41 15.66
N GLY A 135 -7.14 8.59 15.08
CA GLY A 135 -6.85 9.71 14.19
C GLY A 135 -7.74 9.72 12.93
N LEU A 136 -7.89 8.57 12.29
CA LEU A 136 -8.75 8.40 11.11
C LEU A 136 -10.25 8.49 11.43
N ASP A 137 -10.66 8.11 12.64
CA ASP A 137 -12.03 8.20 13.11
C ASP A 137 -12.42 9.65 13.42
N GLY A 138 -11.54 10.39 14.10
CA GLY A 138 -11.74 11.80 14.44
C GLY A 138 -11.69 12.76 13.26
N SER A 139 -10.93 12.46 12.19
CA SER A 139 -10.91 13.28 10.98
C SER A 139 -12.24 13.28 10.20
N ASN A 140 -13.08 12.25 10.37
CA ASN A 140 -14.38 12.19 9.71
C ASN A 140 -15.43 13.11 10.35
N THR A 141 -15.18 13.63 11.55
CA THR A 141 -16.10 14.57 12.23
C THR A 141 -15.88 16.03 11.84
N SER A 142 -14.73 16.38 11.27
CA SER A 142 -14.38 17.75 10.88
C SER A 142 -14.85 18.17 9.47
N ASP A 143 -15.31 17.24 8.63
CA ASP A 143 -15.80 17.52 7.27
C ASP A 143 -17.33 17.75 7.17
N MET A 144 -18.04 17.84 8.31
CA MET A 144 -19.49 18.10 8.36
C MET A 144 -19.86 19.49 8.94
N SER A 145 -18.89 20.39 9.15
CA SER A 145 -19.13 21.69 9.81
C SER A 145 -18.88 22.92 8.93
N ILE A 146 -19.14 22.85 7.62
CA ILE A 146 -19.27 24.06 6.79
C ILE A 146 -20.44 23.88 5.81
N LEU A 147 -21.66 23.97 6.34
CA LEU A 147 -22.85 24.45 5.62
C LEU A 147 -23.63 25.31 6.61
N ASN A 148 -23.31 26.61 6.61
CA ASN A 148 -24.18 27.70 7.05
C ASN A 148 -24.01 28.84 6.05
#